data_AF-A0A933M6E7-F1
#
_entry.id   AF-A0A933M6E7-F1
#
_cell.length_a   1.000
_cell.length_b   1.000
_cell.length_c   1.000
_cell.angle_alpha   90.00
_cell.angle_beta   90.00
_cell.angle_gamma   90.00
#
_symmetry.space_group_name_H-M   'P 1'
#
loop_
_entity.id
_entity.type
_entity.pdbx_description
1 polymer ?
#
loop_
_entity_poly.entity_id
_entity_poly.type
_entity_poly.pdbx_seq_one_letter_code
_entity_poly.pdbx_strand_id
1 'polypeptide(L)'
;MRITGVLSNVLSQHGSLEEARKYYGFRGVKITDVAPEADRLCFELEIPCDKLTASNHCALHDKPEEKPVICHRYPLAPDDIENCGFYFK
;
A
#
# COMPACT_ATOMS: atom_id res chain seq x y z
N MET A 1 0.92 8.08 -7.82
CA MET A 1 0.63 6.79 -8.48
C MET A 1 -0.77 6.33 -8.08
N ARG A 2 -1.54 5.78 -9.02
CA ARG A 2 -2.89 5.25 -8.78
C ARG A 2 -2.97 3.80 -9.25
N ILE A 3 -3.54 2.93 -8.43
CA ILE A 3 -3.72 1.50 -8.71
C ILE A 3 -5.17 1.13 -8.44
N THR A 4 -5.84 0.50 -9.39
CA THR A 4 -7.19 -0.02 -9.17
C THR A 4 -7.13 -1.34 -8.40
N GLY A 5 -7.91 -1.44 -7.32
CA GLY A 5 -8.11 -2.64 -6.53
C GLY A 5 -9.54 -3.15 -6.60
N VAL A 6 -9.73 -4.40 -6.18
CA VAL A 6 -11.04 -5.05 -6.07
C VAL A 6 -11.57 -4.84 -4.65
N LEU A 7 -12.76 -4.25 -4.51
CA LEU A 7 -13.30 -3.86 -3.21
C LEU A 7 -13.56 -5.07 -2.30
N SER A 8 -14.21 -6.11 -2.81
CA SER A 8 -14.55 -7.33 -2.08
C SER A 8 -13.32 -8.01 -1.49
N ASN A 9 -12.21 -8.06 -2.24
CA ASN A 9 -10.92 -8.58 -1.75
C ASN A 9 -10.36 -7.72 -0.61
N VAL A 10 -10.48 -6.40 -0.70
CA VAL A 10 -10.01 -5.51 0.37
C VAL A 10 -10.89 -5.66 1.62
N LEU A 11 -12.20 -5.81 1.45
CA LEU A 11 -13.12 -6.03 2.57
C LEU A 11 -12.91 -7.39 3.23
N SER A 12 -12.64 -8.46 2.46
CA SER A 12 -12.39 -9.78 3.04
C SER A 12 -11.09 -9.83 3.84
N GLN A 13 -10.08 -9.05 3.45
CA GLN A 13 -8.80 -8.95 4.16
C GLN A 13 -8.87 -8.10 5.43
N HIS A 14 -9.61 -6.99 5.40
CA HIS A 14 -9.57 -5.98 6.48
C HIS A 14 -10.87 -5.88 7.28
N GLY A 15 -11.90 -6.65 6.92
CA GLY A 15 -13.21 -6.67 7.57
C GLY A 15 -14.11 -5.47 7.25
N SER A 16 -13.53 -4.27 7.09
CA SER A 16 -14.27 -3.06 6.71
C SER A 16 -13.42 -2.08 5.90
N LEU A 17 -14.08 -1.18 5.17
CA LEU A 17 -13.41 -0.09 4.46
C LEU A 17 -12.70 0.88 5.43
N GLU A 18 -13.23 1.05 6.64
CA GLU A 18 -12.62 1.91 7.66
C GLU A 18 -11.28 1.34 8.13
N GLU A 19 -11.25 0.05 8.48
CA GLU A 19 -10.03 -0.63 8.89
C GLU A 19 -9.01 -0.70 7.76
N ALA A 20 -9.46 -0.96 6.52
CA ALA A 20 -8.60 -0.87 5.34
C ALA A 20 -7.97 0.53 5.22
N ARG A 21 -8.77 1.60 5.33
CA ARG A 21 -8.26 2.99 5.27
C ARG A 21 -7.23 3.28 6.36
N LYS A 22 -7.43 2.79 7.59
CA LYS A 22 -6.43 2.92 8.67
C LYS A 22 -5.15 2.17 8.33
N TYR A 23 -5.27 0.90 7.91
CA TYR A 23 -4.15 0.03 7.58
C TYR A 23 -3.26 0.59 6.46
N TYR A 24 -3.88 1.01 5.35
CA TYR A 24 -3.20 1.59 4.20
C TYR A 24 -2.74 3.02 4.48
N GLY A 25 -3.53 3.79 5.23
CA GLY A 25 -3.20 5.16 5.65
C GLY A 25 -1.93 5.24 6.48
N PHE A 26 -1.74 4.32 7.44
CA PHE A 26 -0.48 4.19 8.19
C PHE A 26 0.73 3.98 7.26
N ARG A 27 0.51 3.33 6.11
CA ARG A 27 1.54 3.08 5.09
C ARG A 27 1.68 4.22 4.07
N GLY A 28 0.90 5.28 4.20
CA GLY A 28 0.88 6.43 3.26
C GLY A 28 0.18 6.13 1.95
N VAL A 29 -0.69 5.11 1.92
CA VAL A 29 -1.54 4.76 0.80
C VAL A 29 -2.95 5.22 1.13
N LYS A 30 -3.55 6.04 0.27
CA LYS A 30 -4.94 6.50 0.41
C LYS A 30 -5.85 5.56 -0.38
N ILE A 31 -7.03 5.24 0.16
CA ILE A 31 -8.10 4.61 -0.63
C ILE A 31 -9.05 5.70 -1.13
N THR A 32 -9.16 5.84 -2.45
CA THR A 32 -10.03 6.79 -3.15
C THR A 32 -10.99 6.06 -4.08
N ASP A 33 -11.92 6.79 -4.68
CA ASP A 33 -12.76 6.31 -5.81
C ASP A 33 -13.44 4.95 -5.58
N VAL A 34 -13.97 4.75 -4.37
CA VAL A 34 -14.68 3.52 -4.00
C VAL A 34 -16.01 3.47 -4.76
N ALA A 35 -16.19 2.45 -5.59
CA ALA A 35 -17.40 2.21 -6.36
C ALA A 35 -17.90 0.78 -6.09
N PRO A 36 -18.77 0.59 -5.07
CA PRO A 36 -19.24 -0.72 -4.64
C PRO A 36 -19.96 -1.50 -5.74
N GLU A 37 -20.78 -0.82 -6.56
CA GLU A 37 -21.54 -1.43 -7.66
C GLU A 37 -20.65 -2.06 -8.74
N ALA A 38 -19.39 -1.62 -8.83
CA ALA A 38 -18.41 -2.14 -9.78
C ALA A 38 -17.31 -2.96 -9.09
N ASP A 39 -17.50 -3.31 -7.81
CA ASP A 39 -16.55 -4.02 -6.96
C ASP A 39 -15.12 -3.47 -7.02
N ARG A 40 -14.98 -2.14 -7.03
CA ARG A 40 -13.69 -1.47 -7.24
C ARG A 40 -13.41 -0.36 -6.24
N LEU A 41 -12.12 -0.12 -6.03
CA LEU A 41 -11.60 1.07 -5.36
C LEU A 41 -10.25 1.47 -5.99
N CYS A 42 -9.74 2.65 -5.67
CA CYS A 42 -8.41 3.08 -6.07
C CYS A 42 -7.50 3.21 -4.85
N PHE A 43 -6.28 2.70 -4.98
CA PHE A 43 -5.18 3.01 -4.08
C PHE A 43 -4.36 4.15 -4.68
N GLU A 44 -4.20 5.23 -3.93
CA GLU A 44 -3.42 6.39 -4.32
C GLU A 44 -2.19 6.52 -3.41
N LEU A 45 -1.02 6.54 -4.03
CA LEU A 45 0.24 6.86 -3.38
C LEU A 45 0.72 8.22 -3.86
N GLU A 46 0.93 9.11 -2.92
CA GLU A 46 1.54 10.40 -3.17
C GLU A 46 3.06 10.21 -3.18
N ILE A 47 3.65 10.22 -4.38
CA ILE A 47 5.09 10.06 -4.58
C ILE A 47 5.62 11.44 -5.01
N PRO A 48 6.44 12.10 -4.17
CA PRO A 48 7.07 13.35 -4.53
C PRO A 48 7.91 13.22 -5.81
N CYS A 49 7.91 14.25 -6.67
CA CYS A 49 8.62 14.20 -7.95
C CYS A 49 10.13 14.02 -7.81
N ASP A 50 10.73 14.47 -6.70
CA ASP A 50 12.14 14.26 -6.36
C ASP A 50 12.47 12.80 -6.00
N LYS A 51 11.46 11.93 -5.88
CA LYS A 51 11.58 10.48 -5.69
C LYS A 51 11.34 9.70 -6.99
N LEU A 52 11.19 10.39 -8.12
CA LEU A 52 11.08 9.80 -9.44
C LEU A 52 12.38 9.98 -10.23
N THR A 53 12.70 9.02 -11.09
CA THR A 53 13.79 9.13 -12.06
C THR A 53 13.41 10.13 -13.16
N ALA A 54 14.38 10.53 -13.98
CA ALA A 54 14.13 11.38 -15.15
C ALA A 54 13.11 10.77 -16.15
N SER A 55 12.87 9.46 -16.06
CA SER A 55 11.90 8.72 -16.86
C SER A 55 10.56 8.48 -16.12
N ASN A 56 10.30 9.17 -15.01
CA ASN A 56 9.09 9.06 -14.18
C ASN A 56 8.86 7.66 -13.55
N HIS A 57 9.92 6.87 -13.39
CA HIS A 57 9.87 5.65 -12.59
C HIS A 57 10.20 5.97 -11.13
N CYS A 58 9.75 5.15 -10.18
CA CYS A 58 10.16 5.31 -8.79
C CYS A 58 11.68 5.07 -8.67
N ALA A 59 12.44 6.11 -8.28
CA ALA A 59 13.89 6.02 -8.06
C ALA A 59 14.24 5.04 -6.93
N LEU A 60 13.25 4.66 -6.11
CA LEU A 60 13.35 3.64 -5.06
C LEU A 60 13.82 2.26 -5.56
N HIS A 61 13.62 1.92 -6.86
CA HIS A 61 14.04 0.62 -7.39
C HIS A 61 15.46 0.59 -7.98
N ASP A 62 16.05 1.75 -8.28
CA ASP A 62 17.37 1.84 -8.91
C ASP A 62 18.51 1.69 -7.89
N LYS A 63 18.21 1.77 -6.59
CA LYS A 63 19.17 1.66 -5.48
C LYS A 63 18.62 0.80 -4.34
N PRO A 64 18.59 -0.53 -4.49
CA PRO A 64 18.02 -1.44 -3.49
C PRO A 64 18.71 -1.36 -2.12
N GLU A 65 20.00 -1.00 -2.07
CA GLU A 65 20.76 -0.73 -0.84
C GLU A 65 20.27 0.51 -0.05
N GLU A 66 19.62 1.48 -0.69
CA GLU A 66 19.11 2.69 -0.03
C GLU A 66 17.75 2.46 0.66
N LYS A 67 17.21 1.23 0.60
CA LYS A 67 15.92 0.77 1.16
C LYS A 67 14.76 1.77 0.95
N PRO A 68 13.86 1.50 0.01
CA PRO A 68 12.63 2.26 -0.18
C PRO A 68 11.92 2.62 1.13
N VAL A 69 11.45 3.85 1.30
CA VAL A 69 10.56 4.24 2.42
C VAL A 69 9.33 3.32 2.50
N ILE A 70 8.89 2.76 1.36
CA ILE A 70 7.86 1.72 1.30
C ILE A 70 8.32 0.39 1.94
N CYS A 71 9.59 0.01 1.80
CA CYS A 71 10.17 -1.17 2.46
C CYS A 71 10.39 -0.95 3.96
N HIS A 72 10.57 0.29 4.43
CA HIS A 72 10.51 0.61 5.86
C HIS A 72 9.09 0.52 6.46
N ARG A 73 8.07 0.55 5.60
CA ARG A 73 6.66 0.40 5.98
C ARG A 73 6.11 -1.00 5.73
N TYR A 74 6.94 -1.89 5.19
CA TYR A 74 6.66 -3.31 5.05
C TYR A 74 7.32 -4.07 6.20
N PRO A 75 6.62 -5.03 6.84
CA PRO A 75 7.23 -5.91 7.82
C PRO A 75 8.44 -6.62 7.21
N LEU A 76 9.53 -6.70 7.96
CA LEU A 76 10.81 -7.27 7.51
C LEU A 76 10.86 -8.81 7.58
N ALA A 77 9.80 -9.47 8.06
CA ALA A 77 9.78 -10.90 8.31
C ALA A 77 9.07 -11.68 7.19
N PRO A 78 9.55 -12.89 6.83
CA PRO A 78 8.85 -13.78 5.91
C PRO A 78 7.52 -14.28 6.52
N ASP A 79 6.53 -14.52 5.65
CA ASP A 79 5.18 -14.99 5.99
C ASP A 79 5.23 -16.46 6.43
N ASP A 80 5.47 -16.68 7.73
CA ASP A 80 5.57 -18.04 8.29
C ASP A 80 4.58 -18.31 9.45
N ILE A 81 3.43 -17.63 9.61
CA ILE A 81 2.50 -17.88 10.75
C ILE A 81 0.98 -17.77 10.44
N GLU A 82 0.24 -18.81 10.89
CA GLU A 82 -1.22 -19.04 10.94
C GLU A 82 -2.08 -18.03 11.74
N ASN A 83 -1.53 -16.92 12.23
CA ASN A 83 -2.27 -15.93 13.01
C ASN A 83 -1.95 -14.52 12.49
N CYS A 84 -2.98 -13.85 11.93
CA CYS A 84 -2.86 -12.51 11.37
C CYS A 84 -2.49 -11.48 12.44
N GLY A 85 -1.27 -10.94 12.39
CA GLY A 85 -0.87 -9.81 13.24
C GLY A 85 0.56 -9.34 13.01
N PHE A 86 0.78 -8.02 13.07
CA PHE A 86 2.09 -7.38 12.94
C PHE A 86 2.54 -6.79 14.29
N TYR A 87 3.85 -6.77 14.52
CA TYR A 87 4.46 -6.02 15.64
C TYR A 87 5.37 -4.91 15.10
N PHE A 88 5.32 -3.75 15.75
CA PHE A 88 6.18 -2.59 15.48
C PHE A 88 7.20 -2.42 16.61
N LYS A 89 8.43 -2.02 16.26
CA LYS A 89 9.49 -1.68 17.21
C LYS A 89 9.55 -0.18 17.42
#